data_AF-A0A378AU75-F1
#
_entry.id   AF-A0A378AU75-F1
#
_cell.length_a   1.000
_cell.length_b   1.000
_cell.length_c   1.000
_cell.angle_alpha   90.00
_cell.angle_beta   90.00
_cell.angle_gamma   90.00
#
_symmetry.space_group_name_H-M   'P 1'
#
loop_
_entity.id
_entity.type
_entity.pdbx_description
1 polymer ?
#
loop_
_entity_poly.entity_id
_entity_poly.type
_entity_poly.pdbx_seq_one_letter_code
_entity_poly.pdbx_strand_id
1 'polypeptide(L)'
;MWLSICASHFMFRRRHLQQGKALSDLQYRAPWYPVVPVLGFVLCLVACVGLAFDPSQRIALWCGIPFVALCYGAWYLTRSRNMTQEPQHVAD
;
A
#
# COMPACT_ATOMS: atom_id res chain seq x y z
N MET A 1 -7.69 -3.28 4.44
CA MET A 1 -6.96 -4.33 5.19
C MET A 1 -6.74 -5.57 4.31
N TRP A 2 -7.79 -6.25 3.84
CA TRP A 2 -7.71 -7.44 2.98
C TRP A 2 -6.89 -7.26 1.69
N LEU A 3 -7.02 -6.13 0.99
CA LEU A 3 -6.25 -5.83 -0.20
C LEU A 3 -4.73 -5.79 0.07
N SER A 4 -4.32 -5.25 1.23
CA SER A 4 -2.91 -5.22 1.66
C SER A 4 -2.37 -6.61 1.98
N ILE A 5 -3.21 -7.49 2.55
CA ILE A 5 -2.85 -8.89 2.82
C ILE A 5 -2.63 -9.64 1.50
N CYS A 6 -3.58 -9.56 0.56
CA CYS A 6 -3.46 -10.18 -0.76
C CYS A 6 -2.22 -9.66 -1.52
N ALA A 7 -1.99 -8.34 -1.48
CA ALA A 7 -0.84 -7.72 -2.13
C ALA A 7 0.50 -8.16 -1.49
N SER A 8 0.58 -8.19 -0.16
CA SER A 8 1.77 -8.65 0.56
C SER A 8 2.07 -10.12 0.25
N HIS A 9 1.03 -10.95 0.17
CA HIS A 9 1.15 -12.37 -0.16
C HIS A 9 1.59 -12.61 -1.62
N PHE A 10 1.13 -11.76 -2.55
CA PHE A 10 1.61 -11.76 -3.94
C PHE A 10 3.08 -11.32 -4.04
N MET A 11 3.42 -10.20 -3.39
CA MET A 11 4.77 -9.64 -3.40
C MET A 11 5.81 -10.51 -2.70
N PHE A 12 5.45 -11.16 -1.60
CA PHE A 12 6.34 -12.07 -0.87
C PHE A 12 6.85 -13.20 -1.76
N ARG A 13 5.94 -13.81 -2.53
CA ARG A 13 6.32 -14.90 -3.45
C ARG A 13 7.14 -14.40 -4.63
N ARG A 14 6.83 -13.22 -5.16
CA ARG A 14 7.63 -12.56 -6.20
C ARG A 14 9.05 -12.26 -5.70
N ARG A 15 9.19 -11.74 -4.48
CA ARG A 15 10.49 -11.52 -3.83
C ARG A 15 11.22 -12.84 -3.54
N HIS A 16 10.53 -13.88 -3.10
CA HIS A 16 11.12 -15.21 -2.88
C HIS A 16 11.71 -15.79 -4.15
N LEU A 17 10.99 -15.70 -5.28
CA LEU A 17 11.48 -16.14 -6.59
C LEU A 17 12.66 -15.28 -7.07
N GLN A 18 12.59 -13.96 -6.88
CA GLN A 18 13.68 -13.04 -7.23
C GLN A 18 14.96 -13.25 -6.40
N GLN A 19 14.83 -13.76 -5.17
CA GLN A 19 15.95 -14.14 -4.31
C GLN A 19 16.59 -15.48 -4.70
N GLY A 20 16.14 -16.13 -5.78
CA GLY A 20 16.67 -17.41 -6.23
C GLY A 20 16.31 -18.60 -5.34
N LYS A 21 15.39 -18.40 -4.37
CA LYS A 21 14.94 -19.47 -3.46
C LYS A 21 13.97 -20.39 -4.18
N ALA A 22 14.22 -21.69 -4.10
CA ALA A 22 13.36 -22.69 -4.69
C ALA A 22 11.98 -22.68 -4.00
N LEU A 23 10.90 -22.85 -4.79
CA LEU A 23 9.53 -22.95 -4.28
C LEU A 23 9.30 -24.15 -3.34
N SER A 24 10.26 -25.09 -3.29
CA SER A 24 10.29 -26.26 -2.40
C SER A 24 10.68 -25.93 -0.95
N ASP A 25 11.33 -24.79 -0.71
CA ASP A 25 11.73 -24.34 0.63
C ASP A 25 10.57 -23.67 1.39
N LEU A 26 9.42 -23.50 0.72
CA LEU A 26 8.24 -22.89 1.31
C LEU A 26 7.41 -23.95 2.04
N GLN A 27 7.39 -23.86 3.38
CA GLN A 27 6.64 -24.75 4.27
C GLN A 27 5.11 -24.76 3.97
N TYR A 28 4.60 -23.73 3.30
CA TYR A 28 3.20 -23.63 2.88
C TYR A 28 3.06 -23.44 1.37
N ARG A 29 2.53 -24.45 0.69
CA ARG A 29 2.26 -24.44 -0.75
C ARG A 29 0.77 -24.19 -0.96
N ALA A 30 0.40 -22.94 -1.23
CA ALA A 30 -1.00 -22.60 -1.50
C ALA A 30 -1.51 -23.39 -2.74
N PRO A 31 -2.52 -24.27 -2.59
CA PRO A 31 -2.90 -25.25 -3.63
C PRO A 31 -3.60 -24.66 -4.87
N TRP A 32 -3.72 -23.33 -4.98
CA TRP A 32 -4.34 -22.64 -6.13
C TRP A 32 -3.65 -21.30 -6.46
N TYR A 33 -2.36 -21.21 -6.16
CA TYR A 33 -1.57 -20.02 -6.49
C TYR A 33 -1.23 -20.03 -7.99
N PRO A 34 -1.39 -18.92 -8.75
CA PRO A 34 -1.64 -17.53 -8.33
C PRO A 34 -3.11 -17.07 -8.35
N VAL A 35 -4.05 -17.94 -8.69
CA VAL A 35 -5.45 -17.57 -8.96
C VAL A 35 -6.15 -16.99 -7.72
N VAL A 36 -5.97 -17.61 -6.55
CA VAL A 36 -6.62 -17.18 -5.29
C VAL A 36 -6.20 -15.77 -4.86
N PRO A 37 -4.90 -15.42 -4.75
CA PRO A 37 -4.50 -14.07 -4.35
C PRO A 37 -4.88 -13.01 -5.39
N VAL A 38 -4.89 -13.34 -6.68
CA VAL A 38 -5.33 -12.42 -7.74
C VAL A 38 -6.84 -12.17 -7.64
N LEU A 39 -7.66 -13.22 -7.50
CA LEU A 39 -9.10 -13.06 -7.30
C LEU A 39 -9.41 -12.26 -6.03
N GLY A 40 -8.75 -12.57 -4.92
CA GLY A 40 -8.91 -11.81 -3.67
C GLY A 40 -8.56 -10.33 -3.82
N PHE A 41 -7.47 -10.03 -4.55
CA PHE A 41 -7.08 -8.66 -4.86
C PHE A 41 -8.13 -7.95 -5.72
N VAL A 42 -8.58 -8.57 -6.83
CA VAL A 42 -9.59 -8.01 -7.73
C VAL A 42 -10.91 -7.77 -7.00
N LEU A 43 -11.39 -8.75 -6.22
CA LEU A 43 -12.63 -8.64 -5.47
C LEU A 43 -12.57 -7.51 -4.43
N CYS A 44 -11.43 -7.38 -3.73
CA CYS A 44 -11.22 -6.27 -2.80
C CYS A 44 -11.18 -4.92 -3.50
N LEU A 45 -10.60 -4.86 -4.71
CA LEU A 45 -10.51 -3.62 -5.49
C LEU A 45 -11.89 -3.21 -5.99
N VAL A 46 -12.70 -4.16 -6.46
CA VAL A 46 -14.11 -3.93 -6.82
C VAL A 46 -14.92 -3.46 -5.61
N ALA A 47 -14.72 -4.04 -4.43
CA ALA A 47 -15.37 -3.59 -3.20
C ALA A 47 -14.97 -2.16 -2.82
N CYS A 48 -13.68 -1.80 -2.93
CA CYS A 48 -13.21 -0.43 -2.71
C CYS A 48 -13.83 0.57 -3.69
N VAL A 49 -13.95 0.18 -4.97
CA VAL A 49 -14.60 0.98 -6.00
C VAL A 49 -16.10 1.13 -5.70
N GLY A 50 -16.78 0.06 -5.30
CA GLY A 50 -18.18 0.11 -4.87
C GLY A 50 -18.39 1.05 -3.67
N LEU A 51 -17.46 1.05 -2.72
CA LEU A 51 -17.46 2.01 -1.60
C LEU A 51 -17.36 3.47 -2.03
N ALA A 52 -16.64 3.75 -3.13
CA ALA A 52 -16.53 5.09 -3.68
C ALA A 52 -17.85 5.58 -4.31
N PHE A 53 -18.69 4.66 -4.79
CA PHE A 53 -20.02 4.97 -5.30
C PHE A 53 -21.09 5.07 -4.20
N ASP A 54 -20.81 4.55 -3.01
CA ASP A 54 -21.72 4.66 -1.87
C ASP A 54 -21.79 6.11 -1.35
N PRO A 55 -22.96 6.77 -1.37
CA PRO A 55 -23.11 8.16 -0.95
C PRO A 55 -22.71 8.43 0.50
N SER A 56 -22.83 7.43 1.37
CA SER A 56 -22.53 7.57 2.80
C SER A 56 -21.02 7.58 3.07
N GLN A 57 -20.25 6.83 2.28
CA GLN A 57 -18.81 6.65 2.49
C GLN A 57 -17.96 7.58 1.60
N ARG A 58 -18.49 8.05 0.46
CA ARG A 58 -17.77 8.98 -0.42
C ARG A 58 -17.40 10.30 0.25
N ILE A 59 -18.17 10.74 1.25
CA ILE A 59 -17.97 12.01 1.96
C ILE A 59 -16.66 12.01 2.73
N ALA A 60 -16.35 10.89 3.41
CA ALA A 60 -15.05 10.71 4.07
C ALA A 60 -13.89 10.76 3.06
N LEU A 61 -14.09 10.24 1.84
CA LEU A 61 -13.11 10.32 0.76
C LEU A 61 -12.91 11.77 0.28
N TRP A 62 -14.01 12.48 0.02
CA TRP A 62 -13.99 13.88 -0.44
C TRP A 62 -13.39 14.84 0.58
N CYS A 63 -13.49 14.57 1.88
CA CYS A 63 -12.81 15.36 2.92
C CYS A 63 -11.36 14.88 3.15
N GLY A 64 -11.12 13.58 3.13
CA GLY A 64 -9.81 12.99 3.41
C GLY A 64 -8.78 13.25 2.31
N ILE A 65 -9.15 13.11 1.03
CA ILE A 65 -8.24 13.32 -0.11
C ILE A 65 -7.64 14.74 -0.12
N PRO A 66 -8.42 15.84 -0.04
CA PRO A 66 -7.84 17.18 -0.03
C PRO A 66 -7.02 17.44 1.23
N PHE A 67 -7.42 16.91 2.40
CA PHE A 67 -6.62 17.03 3.61
C PHE A 67 -5.26 16.34 3.48
N VAL A 68 -5.22 15.11 2.95
CA VAL A 68 -3.97 14.37 2.70
C VAL A 68 -3.13 15.06 1.63
N ALA A 69 -3.74 15.56 0.55
CA ALA A 69 -3.05 16.33 -0.48
C ALA A 69 -2.46 17.63 0.08
N LEU A 70 -3.18 18.32 0.97
CA LEU A 70 -2.71 19.52 1.64
C LEU A 70 -1.58 19.18 2.62
N CYS A 71 -1.70 18.12 3.43
CA CYS A 71 -0.62 17.66 4.29
C CYS A 71 0.63 17.23 3.51
N TYR A 72 0.47 16.52 2.40
CA TYR A 72 1.58 16.12 1.55
C TYR A 72 2.18 17.31 0.80
N GLY A 73 1.33 18.25 0.36
CA GLY A 73 1.75 19.51 -0.24
C GLY A 73 2.52 20.39 0.76
N ALA A 74 2.01 20.54 1.98
CA ALA A 74 2.69 21.22 3.08
C ALA A 74 4.00 20.51 3.40
N TRP A 75 4.03 19.18 3.51
CA TRP A 75 5.26 18.44 3.70
C TRP A 75 6.22 18.60 2.52
N TYR A 76 5.75 18.62 1.27
CA TYR A 76 6.60 18.80 0.10
C TYR A 76 7.17 20.22 0.04
N LEU A 77 6.36 21.23 0.34
CA LEU A 77 6.77 22.62 0.42
C LEU A 77 7.72 22.85 1.60
N THR A 78 7.41 22.34 2.79
CA THR A 78 8.29 22.37 3.96
C THR A 78 9.55 21.56 3.72
N ARG A 79 9.51 20.40 3.03
CA ARG A 79 10.70 19.63 2.66
C ARG A 79 11.56 20.35 1.63
N SER A 80 10.94 21.07 0.68
CA SER A 80 11.65 21.96 -0.25
C SER A 80 12.26 23.17 0.46
N ARG A 81 11.69 23.63 1.59
CA ARG A 81 12.29 24.66 2.46
C ARG A 81 13.37 24.08 3.38
N ASN A 82 13.22 22.83 3.82
CA ASN A 82 14.15 22.13 4.71
C ASN A 82 15.41 21.61 3.99
N MET A 83 15.45 21.60 2.65
CA MET A 83 16.72 21.38 1.93
C MET A 83 17.68 22.58 2.02
N THR A 84 17.22 23.72 2.57
CA THR A 84 18.05 24.87 2.96
C THR A 84 18.27 24.93 4.48
N GLN A 85 17.68 24.01 5.24
CA GLN A 85 17.75 23.99 6.71
C GLN A 85 18.19 22.60 7.16
N GLU A 86 19.49 22.32 7.00
CA GLU A 86 20.17 21.50 7.99
C GLU A 86 20.37 22.35 9.24
N PRO A 87 19.81 21.99 10.40
CA PRO A 87 20.44 22.34 11.65
C PRO A 87 21.21 21.12 12.15
N GLN A 88 22.54 21.23 12.10
CA GLN A 88 23.45 20.54 13.01
C GLN A 88 22.96 20.70 14.47
N HIS A 89 22.40 19.65 15.07
CA HIS A 89 22.36 19.30 16.51
C HIS A 89 21.29 18.21 16.65
N VAL A 90 21.56 16.99 17.09
CA VAL A 90 22.04 16.63 18.43
C VAL A 90 22.90 15.37 18.34
N ALA A 91 24.21 15.57 18.31
CA ALA A 91 25.14 14.68 18.99
C ALA A 91 25.58 15.47 20.23
N ASP A 92 25.02 15.12 21.37
CA ASP A 92 25.55 15.21 22.74
C ASP A 92 24.48 14.65 23.69
#